data_AF-A0A067F5B6-F1
#
_entry.id   AF-A0A067F5B6-F1
#
_cell.length_a   1.000
_cell.length_b   1.000
_cell.length_c   1.000
_cell.angle_alpha   90.00
_cell.angle_beta   90.00
_cell.angle_gamma   90.00
#
_symmetry.space_group_name_H-M   'P 1'
#
loop_
_entity.id
_entity.type
_entity.pdbx_description
1 polymer ?
#
loop_
_entity_poly.entity_id
_entity_poly.type
_entity_poly.pdbx_seq_one_letter_code
_entity_poly.pdbx_strand_id
1 'polypeptide(L)' 'MSKSCKGLAMELVKCLSESDCVKVEKRSFRECAGEKSPCIPSECVGLRETYFNCKRGQVDMRARIRGNKGY' A
#
# COMPACT_ATOMS: atom_id res chain seq x y z
N MET A 1 -8.95 -16.08 10.71
CA MET A 1 -7.70 -15.63 10.07
C MET A 1 -7.81 -14.15 9.75
N SER A 2 -7.37 -13.26 10.64
CA SER A 2 -7.22 -11.84 10.27
C SER A 2 -6.03 -11.77 9.30
N LYS A 3 -6.29 -11.81 7.98
CA LYS A 3 -5.25 -11.66 6.98
C LYS A 3 -4.51 -10.36 7.28
N SER A 4 -3.28 -10.48 7.76
CA SER A 4 -2.40 -9.33 7.99
C SER A 4 -2.34 -8.50 6.71
N CYS A 5 -2.26 -7.18 6.80
CA CYS A 5 -2.03 -6.29 5.64
C CYS A 5 -0.74 -6.59 4.86
N LYS A 6 0.00 -7.65 5.21
CA LYS A 6 1.20 -8.16 4.56
C LYS A 6 0.98 -8.47 3.08
N GLY A 7 -0.18 -9.00 2.67
CA GLY A 7 -0.49 -9.25 1.26
C GLY A 7 -0.44 -7.95 0.44
N LEU A 8 -1.22 -6.96 0.86
CA LEU A 8 -1.23 -5.62 0.28
C LEU A 8 0.15 -4.93 0.37
N ALA A 9 0.91 -5.15 1.43
CA ALA A 9 2.27 -4.63 1.54
C ALA A 9 3.20 -5.24 0.47
N MET A 10 3.13 -6.54 0.24
CA MET A 10 3.92 -7.21 -0.79
C MET A 10 3.52 -6.77 -2.19
N GLU A 11 2.22 -6.64 -2.47
CA GLU A 11 1.71 -6.11 -3.75
C GLU A 11 2.17 -4.67 -3.98
N LEU A 12 2.08 -3.80 -2.97
CA LEU A 12 2.54 -2.42 -3.07
C LEU A 12 4.05 -2.34 -3.33
N VAL A 13 4.86 -3.13 -2.61
CA VAL A 13 6.31 -3.18 -2.83
C VAL A 13 6.63 -3.68 -4.23
N LYS A 14 5.94 -4.72 -4.71
CA LYS A 14 6.10 -5.21 -6.08
C LYS A 14 5.78 -4.12 -7.10
N CYS A 15 4.64 -3.44 -6.94
CA CYS A 15 4.23 -2.35 -7.83
C CYS A 15 5.26 -1.21 -7.86
N LEU A 16 5.71 -0.75 -6.68
CA LEU A 16 6.73 0.30 -6.58
C LEU A 16 8.08 -0.16 -7.16
N SER A 17 8.45 -1.43 -7.04
CA SER A 17 9.71 -1.96 -7.60
C SER A 17 9.73 -1.89 -9.12
N GLU A 18 8.55 -1.85 -9.75
CA GLU A 18 8.41 -1.76 -11.19
C GLU A 18 8.37 -0.31 -11.70
N SER A 19 8.13 0.66 -10.82
CA SER A 19 8.01 2.10 -11.13
C SER A 19 9.35 2.79 -11.41
N ASP A 20 9.29 3.89 -12.18
CA ASP A 20 10.46 4.70 -12.53
C ASP A 20 11.10 5.35 -11.29
N CYS A 21 10.31 5.71 -10.29
CA CYS A 21 10.81 6.25 -9.02
C CYS A 21 11.85 5.31 -8.34
N VAL A 22 11.65 3.99 -8.40
CA VAL A 22 12.60 3.02 -7.83
C VAL A 22 13.64 2.59 -8.86
N LYS A 23 13.23 2.29 -10.10
CA LYS A 23 14.15 1.76 -11.13
C LYS A 23 15.11 2.81 -11.68
N VAL A 24 14.61 3.99 -11.98
CA VAL A 24 15.34 5.07 -12.66
C VAL A 24 15.94 6.02 -11.64
N GLU A 25 15.11 6.54 -10.73
CA GLU A 25 15.54 7.54 -9.75
C GLU A 25 16.28 6.94 -8.55
N LYS A 26 16.24 5.60 -8.38
CA LYS A 26 16.88 4.85 -7.28
C LYS A 26 16.49 5.37 -5.89
N ARG A 27 15.31 5.96 -5.75
CA ARG A 27 14.77 6.39 -4.47
C ARG A 27 14.33 5.20 -3.63
N SER A 28 14.21 5.40 -2.33
CA SER A 28 13.70 4.37 -1.44
C SER A 28 12.20 4.11 -1.68
N PHE A 29 11.74 2.88 -1.41
CA PHE A 29 10.31 2.54 -1.46
C PHE A 29 9.44 3.48 -0.61
N ARG A 30 9.98 3.97 0.51
CA ARG A 30 9.27 4.89 1.41
C ARG A 30 9.04 6.26 0.77
N GLU A 31 10.03 6.77 0.04
CA GLU A 31 9.90 8.02 -0.72
C GLU A 31 8.91 7.84 -1.87
N CYS A 32 9.07 6.77 -2.66
CA CYS A 32 8.17 6.49 -3.79
C CYS A 32 6.73 6.21 -3.36
N ALA A 33 6.51 5.60 -2.20
CA ALA A 33 5.18 5.41 -1.65
C ALA A 33 4.50 6.74 -1.27
N GLY A 34 5.25 7.84 -1.09
CA GLY A 34 4.69 9.17 -0.86
C GLY A 34 4.26 9.90 -2.13
N GLU A 35 4.75 9.47 -3.29
CA GLU A 35 4.55 10.15 -4.57
C GLU A 35 3.17 9.88 -5.19
N LYS A 36 2.83 10.62 -6.25
CA LYS A 36 1.59 10.44 -7.02
C LYS A 36 1.90 10.21 -8.49
N SER A 37 0.87 9.90 -9.27
CA SER A 37 0.96 9.92 -10.73
C SER A 37 1.43 11.31 -11.21
N PRO A 38 2.38 11.40 -12.16
CA PRO A 38 2.93 10.32 -12.99
C PRO A 38 4.20 9.61 -12.44
N CYS A 39 4.77 10.06 -11.31
CA CYS A 39 6.02 9.52 -10.77
C CYS A 39 5.93 8.03 -10.39
N ILE A 40 4.78 7.60 -9.89
CA ILE A 40 4.43 6.18 -9.72
C ILE A 40 3.15 5.85 -10.50
N PRO A 41 2.98 4.59 -10.98
CA PRO A 41 1.77 4.15 -11.64
C PRO A 41 0.50 4.39 -10.80
N SER A 42 -0.61 4.71 -11.46
CA SER A 42 -1.92 4.90 -10.80
C SER A 42 -2.38 3.65 -10.04
N GLU A 43 -2.00 2.46 -10.51
CA GLU A 43 -2.22 1.19 -9.81
C GLU A 43 -1.53 1.17 -8.43
N CYS A 44 -0.28 1.64 -8.35
CA CYS A 44 0.45 1.70 -7.08
C CYS A 44 -0.18 2.71 -6.11
N VAL A 45 -0.77 3.80 -6.64
CA VAL A 45 -1.54 4.76 -5.83
C VAL A 45 -2.78 4.08 -5.22
N GLY A 46 -3.51 3.29 -6.00
CA GLY A 46 -4.66 2.52 -5.52
C GLY A 46 -4.27 1.46 -4.48
N LEU A 47 -3.20 0.69 -4.72
CA LEU A 47 -2.67 -0.29 -3.75
C LEU A 47 -2.24 0.38 -2.44
N ARG A 48 -1.64 1.57 -2.52
CA ARG A 48 -1.27 2.35 -1.33
C ARG A 48 -2.49 2.74 -0.50
N GLU A 49 -3.56 3.22 -1.14
CA GLU A 49 -4.79 3.59 -0.45
C GLU A 49 -5.44 2.38 0.22
N THR A 50 -5.51 1.25 -0.47
CA THR A 50 -6.02 -0.01 0.09
C THR A 50 -5.17 -0.49 1.26
N TYR A 51 -3.83 -0.45 1.13
CA TYR A 51 -2.92 -0.79 2.23
C TYR A 51 -3.08 0.15 3.43
N PHE A 52 -3.21 1.45 3.19
CA PHE A 52 -3.45 2.45 4.24
C PHE A 52 -4.76 2.17 4.97
N ASN A 53 -5.84 1.91 4.24
CA ASN A 53 -7.14 1.57 4.81
C ASN A 53 -7.08 0.26 5.62
N CYS A 54 -6.34 -0.74 5.15
CA CYS A 54 -6.10 -1.97 5.91
C CYS A 54 -5.39 -1.67 7.24
N LYS A 55 -4.29 -0.91 7.21
CA LYS A 55 -3.54 -0.53 8.42
C LYS A 55 -4.37 0.32 9.39
N ARG A 56 -5.17 1.25 8.85
CA ARG A 56 -6.08 2.08 9.63
C ARG A 56 -7.17 1.24 10.30
N GLY A 57 -7.73 0.24 9.60
CA GLY A 57 -8.70 -0.67 10.18
C GLY A 57 -8.15 -1.48 11.36
N GLN A 58 -6.85 -1.84 11.34
CA GLN A 58 -6.22 -2.57 12.46
C GLN A 58 -6.20 -1.78 13.78
N VAL A 59 -6.22 -0.44 13.71
CA VAL A 59 -6.26 0.45 14.89
C VAL A 59 -7.65 1.01 15.16
N ASP A 60 -8.62 0.78 14.28
CA ASP A 60 -10.01 1.23 14.45
C ASP A 60 -10.78 0.26 15.36
N MET A 61 -11.11 0.73 16.57
CA MET A 61 -11.89 -0.04 17.54
C MET A 61 -13.29 -0.42 17.02
N ARG A 62 -13.86 0.35 16.09
CA ARG A 62 -15.16 0.02 15.45
C ARG A 62 -15.05 -1.19 14.51
N ALA A 63 -13.88 -1.39 13.91
CA ALA A 63 -13.60 -2.51 13.03
C ALA A 63 -13.19 -3.78 13.80
N ARG A 64 -12.86 -3.68 15.10
CA ARG A 64 -12.45 -4.81 15.95
C ARG A 64 -13.48 -5.95 15.99
N ILE A 65 -14.77 -5.61 16.06
CA ILE A 65 -15.87 -6.59 16.13
C ILE A 65 -16.27 -7.08 14.73
N ARG A 66 -16.33 -6.16 13.76
CA ARG A 66 -16.79 -6.43 12.40
C ARG A 66 -15.72 -7.06 11.51
N GLY A 67 -14.46 -7.03 11.96
CA GLY A 67 -13.30 -7.29 11.12
C GLY A 67 -12.99 -6.11 10.22
N ASN A 68 -11.74 -6.04 9.76
CA ASN A 68 -11.41 -5.17 8.63
C ASN A 68 -12.24 -5.60 7.43
N LYS A 69 -12.77 -4.63 6.68
CA LYS A 69 -13.31 -4.88 5.33
C LYS A 69 -12.14 -5.39 4.50
N GLY A 70 -12.09 -6.71 4.37
CA GLY A 70 -10.94 -7.43 3.86
C GLY A 70 -10.84 -7.34 2.35
N TYR A 71 -9.59 -7.24 1.92
CA TYR A 71 -9.06 -7.76 0.66
C TYR A 71 -8.77 -9.26 0.83
#